data_AF-A0A818TRB9-F1
#
_entry.id   AF-A0A818TRB9-F1
#
_cell.length_a   1.000
_cell.length_b   1.000
_cell.length_c   1.000
_cell.angle_alpha   90.00
_cell.angle_beta   90.00
_cell.angle_gamma   90.00
#
_symmetry.space_group_name_H-M   'P 1'
#
loop_
_entity.id
_entity.type
_entity.pdbx_description
1 polymer ?
#
loop_
_entity_poly.entity_id
_entity_poly.type
_entity_poly.pdbx_seq_one_letter_code
_entity_poly.pdbx_strand_id
1 'polypeptide(L)'
;MWLLLMGLIITINTAASQSSNCPLRQSIEQSLEKVYIPGATIVVVNATHILYEQAFGYQSLAPTQPMNIDKSIFPIASISKTFIAVAVMQLVEQELVDLDTDINQYLLEVDKRIFHPRYPSHSITLRKLLSHSASIAVSSQVQNTYYRPGDTAFVESLADMVFKYVNPNTSYWLPKPPGSVT
;
A
#
# COMPACT_ATOMS: atom_id res chain seq x y z
N MET A 1 -1.44 -54.56 29.96
CA MET A 1 -1.02 -53.55 30.95
C MET A 1 0.22 -52.90 30.32
N TRP A 2 0.29 -51.69 29.75
CA TRP A 2 -0.40 -50.37 29.69
C TRP A 2 -0.16 -49.83 28.25
N LEU A 3 -0.80 -48.85 27.63
CA LEU A 3 -1.97 -48.00 27.83
C LEU A 3 -2.23 -47.39 26.43
N LEU A 4 -3.48 -47.38 25.97
CA LEU A 4 -3.93 -46.63 24.79
C LEU A 4 -3.83 -45.13 25.09
N LEU A 5 -2.87 -44.43 24.48
CA LEU A 5 -2.86 -42.97 24.44
C LEU A 5 -3.85 -42.51 23.35
N MET A 6 -5.12 -42.37 23.73
CA MET A 6 -6.08 -41.56 22.98
C MET A 6 -5.62 -40.10 23.04
N GLY A 7 -4.91 -39.65 22.01
CA GLY A 7 -4.68 -38.23 21.77
C GLY A 7 -6.03 -37.56 21.48
N LEU A 8 -6.58 -36.87 22.47
CA LEU A 8 -7.69 -35.96 22.31
C LEU A 8 -7.18 -34.78 21.47
N ILE A 9 -7.31 -34.87 20.14
CA ILE A 9 -7.12 -33.72 19.27
C ILE A 9 -8.30 -32.79 19.55
N ILE A 10 -8.08 -31.81 20.43
CA ILE A 10 -8.98 -30.67 20.57
C ILE A 10 -8.81 -29.86 19.27
N THR A 11 -9.60 -30.19 18.26
CA THR A 11 -9.86 -29.26 17.16
C THR A 11 -10.60 -28.08 17.79
N ILE A 12 -9.89 -26.98 18.01
CA ILE A 12 -10.55 -25.69 18.26
C ILE A 12 -11.35 -25.42 16.99
N ASN A 13 -12.65 -25.66 17.05
CA ASN A 13 -13.56 -25.36 15.95
C ASN A 13 -13.56 -23.84 15.76
N THR A 14 -12.73 -23.36 14.83
CA THR A 14 -12.79 -21.99 14.27
C THR A 14 -14.14 -21.67 13.65
N ALA A 15 -15.00 -22.68 13.45
CA ALA A 15 -16.36 -22.53 12.94
C ALA A 15 -17.25 -21.58 13.76
N ALA A 16 -17.01 -21.42 15.07
CA ALA A 16 -17.84 -20.54 15.91
C ALA A 16 -17.66 -19.04 15.59
N SER A 17 -16.47 -18.61 15.12
CA SER A 17 -16.25 -17.19 14.75
C SER A 17 -16.82 -16.82 13.39
N GLN A 18 -17.20 -17.81 12.57
CA GLN A 18 -17.74 -17.62 11.21
C GLN A 18 -19.27 -17.68 11.13
N SER A 19 -19.98 -17.88 12.26
CA SER A 19 -21.44 -17.89 12.31
C SER A 19 -22.04 -16.51 12.03
N SER A 20 -23.13 -16.46 11.25
CA SER A 20 -23.89 -15.24 10.95
C SER A 20 -24.47 -14.53 12.18
N ASN A 21 -24.66 -15.22 13.30
CA ASN A 21 -25.20 -14.65 14.54
C ASN A 21 -24.12 -14.31 15.59
N CYS A 22 -22.86 -14.13 15.17
CA CYS A 22 -21.77 -13.75 16.07
C CYS A 22 -21.84 -12.24 16.43
N PRO A 23 -21.76 -11.85 17.73
CA PRO A 23 -21.77 -10.44 18.14
C PRO A 23 -20.70 -9.57 17.46
N LEU A 24 -19.55 -10.16 17.11
CA LEU A 24 -18.49 -9.50 16.34
C LEU A 24 -18.97 -9.10 14.94
N ARG A 25 -19.65 -10.01 14.23
CA ARG A 25 -20.19 -9.77 12.90
C ARG A 25 -21.16 -8.60 12.92
N GLN A 26 -22.11 -8.62 13.86
CA GLN A 26 -23.11 -7.56 14.01
C GLN A 26 -22.45 -6.20 14.32
N SER A 27 -21.43 -6.19 15.16
CA SER A 27 -20.68 -4.96 15.49
C SER A 27 -19.95 -4.39 14.28
N ILE A 28 -19.40 -5.27 13.43
CA ILE A 28 -18.74 -4.87 12.16
C ILE A 28 -19.77 -4.32 11.18
N GLU A 29 -20.89 -5.01 10.96
CA GLU A 29 -21.95 -4.56 10.05
C GLU A 29 -22.46 -3.17 10.44
N GLN A 30 -22.77 -2.96 11.73
CA GLN A 30 -23.17 -1.64 12.25
C GLN A 30 -22.10 -0.56 12.04
N SER A 31 -20.81 -0.93 12.18
CA SER A 31 -19.71 0.01 11.95
C SER A 31 -19.60 0.42 10.49
N LEU A 32 -19.71 -0.54 9.56
CA LEU A 32 -19.68 -0.28 8.12
C LEU A 32 -20.86 0.60 7.67
N GLU A 33 -22.07 0.31 8.18
CA GLU A 33 -23.27 1.10 7.91
C GLU A 33 -23.11 2.55 8.38
N LYS A 34 -22.60 2.75 9.60
CA LYS A 34 -22.42 4.09 10.21
C LYS A 34 -21.52 5.01 9.39
N VAL A 35 -20.54 4.45 8.67
CA VAL A 35 -19.61 5.23 7.82
C VAL A 35 -19.87 5.07 6.32
N TYR A 36 -21.02 4.50 5.94
CA TYR A 36 -21.44 4.33 4.55
C TYR A 36 -20.44 3.54 3.69
N ILE A 37 -19.78 2.52 4.26
CA ILE A 37 -18.93 1.60 3.49
C ILE A 37 -19.83 0.51 2.88
N PRO A 38 -19.91 0.39 1.53
CA PRO A 38 -20.83 -0.54 0.87
C PRO A 38 -20.47 -2.01 1.09
N GLY A 39 -19.19 -2.31 1.29
CA GLY A 39 -18.72 -3.66 1.56
C GLY A 39 -17.25 -3.69 1.94
N ALA A 40 -16.86 -4.76 2.62
CA ALA A 40 -15.50 -4.98 3.08
C ALA A 40 -15.20 -6.48 3.17
N THR A 41 -13.93 -6.83 3.04
CA THR A 41 -13.40 -8.12 3.47
C THR A 41 -12.48 -7.90 4.66
N ILE A 42 -12.58 -8.75 5.68
CA ILE A 42 -11.79 -8.63 6.90
C ILE A 42 -11.13 -9.97 7.16
N VAL A 43 -9.81 -9.95 7.31
CA VAL A 43 -9.00 -11.11 7.68
C VAL A 43 -8.15 -10.74 8.90
N VAL A 44 -8.17 -11.60 9.91
CA VAL A 44 -7.31 -11.52 11.09
C VAL A 44 -6.44 -12.77 11.11
N VAL A 45 -5.13 -12.58 11.19
CA VAL A 45 -4.15 -13.68 11.17
C VAL A 45 -3.24 -13.62 12.39
N ASN A 46 -2.68 -14.77 12.77
CA ASN A 46 -1.50 -14.84 13.63
C ASN A 46 -0.33 -15.43 12.84
N ALA A 47 0.79 -15.72 13.52
CA ALA A 47 1.99 -16.24 12.89
C ALA A 47 1.82 -17.61 12.18
N THR A 48 0.74 -18.34 12.44
CA THR A 48 0.58 -19.74 11.99
C THR A 48 -0.69 -19.97 11.18
N HIS A 49 -1.76 -19.19 11.39
CA HIS A 49 -3.04 -19.41 10.71
C HIS A 49 -3.95 -18.18 10.74
N ILE A 50 -5.01 -18.25 9.93
CA ILE A 50 -6.11 -17.30 9.90
C ILE A 50 -7.04 -17.55 11.10
N LEU A 51 -7.27 -16.50 11.90
CA LEU A 51 -8.15 -16.52 13.07
C LEU A 51 -9.60 -16.16 12.72
N TYR A 52 -9.77 -15.32 11.71
CA TYR A 52 -11.07 -14.83 11.25
C TYR A 52 -10.95 -14.36 9.80
N GLU A 53 -11.92 -14.73 8.98
CA GLU A 53 -12.04 -14.24 7.60
C GLU A 53 -13.52 -14.14 7.25
N GLN A 54 -13.98 -12.96 6.85
CA GLN A 54 -15.38 -12.74 6.48
C GLN A 54 -15.50 -11.64 5.44
N ALA A 55 -16.53 -11.76 4.60
CA ALA A 55 -16.96 -10.74 3.65
C ALA A 55 -18.28 -10.10 4.13
N PHE A 56 -18.42 -8.80 3.88
CA PHE A 56 -19.53 -7.97 4.30
C PHE A 56 -20.01 -7.11 3.14
N GLY A 57 -21.33 -6.97 2.99
CA GLY A 57 -21.93 -6.06 2.02
C GLY A 57 -21.64 -6.42 0.56
N TYR A 58 -21.50 -5.39 -0.27
CA TYR A 58 -21.48 -5.48 -1.73
C TYR A 58 -20.31 -4.70 -2.34
N GLN A 59 -19.88 -5.12 -3.53
CA GLN A 59 -18.76 -4.53 -4.27
C GLN A 59 -19.05 -3.14 -4.82
N SER A 60 -20.30 -2.68 -4.76
CA SER A 60 -20.69 -1.35 -5.22
C SER A 60 -21.81 -0.79 -4.35
N LEU A 61 -22.09 0.51 -4.49
CA LEU A 61 -23.23 1.15 -3.84
C LEU A 61 -24.57 0.55 -4.29
N ALA A 62 -24.64 0.04 -5.52
CA ALA A 62 -25.76 -0.77 -5.97
C ALA A 62 -25.55 -2.23 -5.52
N PRO A 63 -26.45 -2.83 -4.73
CA PRO A 63 -26.24 -4.13 -4.11
C PRO A 63 -26.51 -5.29 -5.08
N THR A 64 -25.82 -5.30 -6.22
CA THR A 64 -25.96 -6.34 -7.26
C THR A 64 -24.95 -7.47 -7.11
N GLN A 65 -23.77 -7.18 -6.54
CA GLN A 65 -22.68 -8.15 -6.41
C GLN A 65 -22.16 -8.17 -4.96
N PRO A 66 -22.42 -9.26 -4.20
CA PRO A 66 -21.89 -9.41 -2.85
C PRO A 66 -20.36 -9.40 -2.82
N MET A 67 -19.79 -8.98 -1.69
CA MET A 67 -18.38 -9.20 -1.42
C MET A 67 -18.07 -10.69 -1.32
N ASN A 68 -16.90 -11.08 -1.82
CA ASN A 68 -16.38 -12.43 -1.77
C ASN A 68 -14.94 -12.39 -1.28
N ILE A 69 -14.61 -13.21 -0.28
CA ILE A 69 -13.32 -13.17 0.40
C ILE A 69 -12.14 -13.47 -0.54
N ASP A 70 -12.34 -14.36 -1.54
CA ASP A 70 -11.29 -14.84 -2.44
C ASP A 70 -11.25 -14.08 -3.77
N LYS A 71 -12.38 -13.51 -4.20
CA LYS A 71 -12.56 -13.00 -5.57
C LYS A 71 -12.74 -11.49 -5.65
N SER A 72 -13.15 -10.83 -4.56
CA SER A 72 -13.30 -9.37 -4.59
C SER A 72 -11.92 -8.71 -4.61
N ILE A 73 -11.69 -7.89 -5.64
CA ILE A 73 -10.43 -7.16 -5.85
C ILE A 73 -10.62 -5.72 -5.40
N PHE A 74 -9.65 -5.20 -4.66
CA PHE A 74 -9.65 -3.82 -4.17
C PHE A 74 -8.44 -3.05 -4.70
N PRO A 75 -8.60 -1.77 -5.08
CA PRO A 75 -7.46 -0.87 -5.18
C PRO A 75 -6.88 -0.64 -3.78
N ILE A 76 -5.69 -1.18 -3.51
CA ILE A 76 -5.07 -1.15 -2.17
C ILE A 76 -4.35 0.16 -1.83
N ALA A 77 -4.32 1.12 -2.76
CA ALA A 77 -3.76 2.47 -2.59
C ALA A 77 -2.37 2.46 -1.92
N SER A 78 -2.18 3.21 -0.82
CA SER A 78 -0.87 3.33 -0.15
C SER A 78 -0.33 2.04 0.45
N ILE A 79 -1.13 0.98 0.59
CA ILE A 79 -0.64 -0.35 1.00
C ILE A 79 0.37 -0.88 -0.04
N SER A 80 0.25 -0.49 -1.32
CA SER A 80 1.21 -0.84 -2.38
C SER A 80 2.66 -0.45 -2.04
N LYS A 81 2.87 0.59 -1.24
CA LYS A 81 4.23 1.04 -0.86
C LYS A 81 4.99 -0.01 -0.08
N THR A 82 4.31 -0.83 0.72
CA THR A 82 4.96 -1.92 1.48
C THR A 82 5.55 -2.95 0.53
N PHE A 83 4.82 -3.33 -0.51
CA PHE A 83 5.32 -4.26 -1.53
C PHE A 83 6.48 -3.67 -2.32
N ILE A 84 6.39 -2.40 -2.71
CA ILE A 84 7.47 -1.70 -3.42
C ILE A 84 8.72 -1.61 -2.54
N ALA A 85 8.58 -1.27 -1.25
CA ALA A 85 9.70 -1.20 -0.33
C ALA A 85 10.40 -2.56 -0.17
N VAL A 86 9.64 -3.65 -0.05
CA VAL A 86 10.20 -5.02 -0.01
C VAL A 86 10.94 -5.34 -1.32
N ALA A 87 10.33 -5.05 -2.48
CA ALA A 87 10.97 -5.29 -3.77
C ALA A 87 12.28 -4.50 -3.92
N VAL A 88 12.32 -3.25 -3.48
CA VAL A 88 13.57 -2.45 -3.47
C VAL A 88 14.60 -3.07 -2.55
N MET A 89 14.22 -3.49 -1.34
CA MET A 89 15.16 -4.13 -0.40
C MET A 89 15.69 -5.47 -0.94
N GLN A 90 14.91 -6.24 -1.68
CA GLN A 90 15.39 -7.44 -2.36
C GLN A 90 16.44 -7.12 -3.44
N LEU A 91 16.32 -5.98 -4.14
CA LEU A 91 17.34 -5.51 -5.08
C LEU A 91 18.60 -5.04 -4.36
N VAL A 92 18.46 -4.45 -3.18
CA VAL A 92 19.59 -4.08 -2.30
C VAL A 92 20.35 -5.31 -1.84
N GLU A 93 19.65 -6.35 -1.40
CA GLU A 93 20.27 -7.63 -0.99
C GLU A 93 21.01 -8.32 -2.14
N GLN A 94 20.60 -8.08 -3.38
CA GLN A 94 21.26 -8.58 -4.59
C GLN A 94 22.38 -7.65 -5.10
N GLU A 95 22.70 -6.57 -4.37
CA GLU A 95 23.69 -5.56 -4.76
C GLU A 95 23.40 -4.89 -6.11
N LEU A 96 22.14 -4.96 -6.58
CA LEU A 96 21.71 -4.34 -7.85
C LEU A 96 21.42 -2.86 -7.69
N VAL A 97 21.04 -2.44 -6.48
CA VAL A 97 20.89 -1.04 -6.10
C VAL A 97 21.43 -0.83 -4.68
N ASP A 98 21.96 0.36 -4.44
CA ASP A 98 22.43 0.84 -3.15
C ASP A 98 21.54 1.99 -2.64
N LEU A 99 21.24 1.97 -1.35
CA LEU A 99 20.30 2.88 -0.68
C LEU A 99 20.78 4.33 -0.63
N ASP A 100 22.10 4.55 -0.62
CA ASP A 100 22.73 5.85 -0.37
C ASP A 100 23.32 6.47 -1.66
N THR A 101 23.26 5.74 -2.75
CA THR A 101 23.56 6.22 -4.10
C THR A 101 22.53 7.27 -4.55
N ASP A 102 23.01 8.29 -5.26
CA ASP A 102 22.17 9.31 -5.89
C ASP A 102 21.18 8.65 -6.87
N ILE A 103 19.89 8.96 -6.72
CA ILE A 103 18.81 8.37 -7.52
C ILE A 103 19.02 8.56 -9.03
N ASN A 104 19.69 9.65 -9.42
CA ASN A 104 19.99 9.93 -10.83
C ASN A 104 20.97 8.93 -11.45
N GLN A 105 21.64 8.08 -10.66
CA GLN A 105 22.47 6.99 -11.20
C GLN A 105 21.61 5.83 -11.73
N TYR A 106 20.39 5.66 -11.22
CA TYR A 106 19.44 4.64 -11.66
C TYR A 106 18.47 5.15 -12.73
N LEU A 107 18.23 6.45 -12.78
CA LEU A 107 17.36 7.09 -13.76
C LEU A 107 18.18 7.43 -15.01
N LEU A 108 17.98 6.68 -16.10
CA LEU A 108 18.81 6.73 -17.31
C LEU A 108 18.54 7.95 -18.22
N GLU A 109 17.54 8.77 -17.92
CA GLU A 109 17.14 9.92 -18.75
C GLU A 109 17.89 11.19 -18.32
N VAL A 110 18.92 11.55 -19.10
CA VAL A 110 19.86 12.65 -18.81
C VAL A 110 19.16 14.01 -18.72
N ASP A 111 18.05 14.20 -19.42
CA ASP A 111 17.22 15.40 -19.44
C ASP A 111 16.20 15.47 -18.29
N LYS A 112 16.01 14.38 -17.54
CA LYS A 112 15.00 14.26 -16.45
C LYS A 112 15.63 14.03 -15.08
N ARG A 113 16.71 14.75 -14.80
CA ARG A 113 17.38 14.67 -13.48
C ARG A 113 16.51 15.26 -12.37
N ILE A 114 16.54 14.59 -11.22
CA ILE A 114 15.82 14.98 -10.01
C ILE A 114 16.79 15.63 -9.03
N PHE A 115 16.49 16.86 -8.62
CA PHE A 115 17.24 17.59 -7.60
C PHE A 115 16.34 18.58 -6.87
N HIS A 116 16.70 18.91 -5.64
CA HIS A 116 15.99 19.93 -4.89
C HIS A 116 16.38 21.34 -5.36
N PRO A 117 15.46 22.22 -5.79
CA PRO A 117 15.79 23.52 -6.39
C PRO A 117 16.62 24.45 -5.48
N ARG A 118 16.32 24.43 -4.18
CA ARG A 118 17.05 25.23 -3.17
C ARG A 118 18.33 24.57 -2.65
N TYR A 119 18.53 23.29 -2.92
CA TYR A 119 19.64 22.49 -2.40
C TYR A 119 20.18 21.56 -3.50
N PRO A 120 20.59 22.11 -4.66
CA PRO A 120 20.92 21.29 -5.84
C PRO A 120 22.17 20.42 -5.67
N SER A 121 23.04 20.76 -4.71
CA SER A 121 24.22 19.95 -4.33
C SER A 121 23.89 18.77 -3.41
N HIS A 122 22.67 18.71 -2.86
CA HIS A 122 22.26 17.61 -1.99
C HIS A 122 21.59 16.51 -2.81
N SER A 123 22.27 15.38 -2.95
CA SER A 123 21.73 14.19 -3.62
C SER A 123 20.44 13.70 -2.97
N ILE A 124 19.50 13.26 -3.81
CA ILE A 124 18.33 12.49 -3.39
C ILE A 124 18.69 11.01 -3.55
N THR A 125 18.47 10.20 -2.52
CA THR A 125 18.85 8.78 -2.51
C THR A 125 17.62 7.90 -2.35
N LEU A 126 17.74 6.60 -2.67
CA LEU A 126 16.66 5.63 -2.45
C LEU A 126 16.21 5.59 -0.99
N ARG A 127 17.15 5.66 -0.03
CA ARG A 127 16.84 5.75 1.40
C ARG A 127 15.88 6.90 1.70
N LYS A 128 16.17 8.09 1.17
CA LYS A 128 15.35 9.30 1.39
C LYS A 128 13.96 9.18 0.77
N LEU A 129 13.84 8.51 -0.38
CA LEU A 129 12.55 8.26 -1.02
C LEU A 129 11.71 7.27 -0.20
N LEU A 130 12.30 6.13 0.20
CA LEU A 130 11.63 5.12 1.01
C LEU A 130 11.23 5.62 2.41
N SER A 131 12.03 6.51 2.99
CA SER A 131 11.77 7.10 4.32
C SER A 131 11.02 8.43 4.27
N HIS A 132 10.52 8.86 3.10
CA HIS A 132 9.82 10.14 2.94
C HIS A 132 10.61 11.38 3.43
N SER A 133 11.94 11.37 3.38
CA SER A 133 12.80 12.48 3.80
C SER A 133 13.44 13.25 2.65
N ALA A 134 13.05 12.98 1.39
CA ALA A 134 13.57 13.67 0.20
C ALA A 134 13.08 15.13 0.04
N SER A 135 12.27 15.66 0.97
CA SER A 135 11.63 16.98 0.88
C SER A 135 10.70 17.16 -0.33
N ILE A 136 10.17 16.06 -0.86
CA ILE A 136 9.14 16.07 -1.90
C ILE A 136 7.78 16.02 -1.20
N ALA A 137 6.95 17.03 -1.43
CA ALA A 137 5.62 17.06 -0.84
C ALA A 137 4.54 16.65 -1.84
N VAL A 138 3.42 16.23 -1.28
CA VAL A 138 2.28 15.75 -2.06
C VAL A 138 1.50 16.94 -2.60
N SER A 139 1.41 17.04 -3.92
CA SER A 139 0.48 17.95 -4.58
C SER A 139 -0.91 17.32 -4.61
N SER A 140 -1.86 17.89 -3.85
CA SER A 140 -3.26 17.48 -3.88
C SER A 140 -3.89 17.69 -5.26
N GLN A 141 -3.45 18.72 -5.99
CA GLN A 141 -3.92 18.99 -7.36
C GLN A 141 -3.55 17.85 -8.32
N VAL A 142 -2.31 17.35 -8.24
CA VAL A 142 -1.85 16.21 -9.05
C VAL A 142 -2.45 14.91 -8.55
N GLN A 143 -2.56 14.70 -7.23
CA GLN A 143 -3.20 13.49 -6.70
C GLN A 143 -4.67 13.37 -7.15
N ASN A 144 -5.37 14.50 -7.26
CA ASN A 144 -6.75 14.55 -7.73
C ASN A 144 -6.93 14.25 -9.22
N THR A 145 -5.86 14.08 -10.02
CA THR A 145 -6.00 13.63 -11.41
C THR A 145 -5.97 12.12 -11.55
N TYR A 146 -5.44 11.40 -10.55
CA TYR A 146 -5.29 9.95 -10.60
C TYR A 146 -6.54 9.21 -10.11
N TYR A 147 -6.75 8.00 -10.64
CA TYR A 147 -7.85 7.10 -10.26
C TYR A 147 -9.25 7.66 -10.55
N ARG A 148 -9.37 8.49 -11.60
CA ARG A 148 -10.64 9.05 -12.09
C ARG A 148 -10.95 8.56 -13.51
N PRO A 149 -12.22 8.55 -13.93
CA PRO A 149 -12.57 8.31 -15.34
C PRO A 149 -11.80 9.29 -16.25
N GLY A 150 -11.06 8.76 -17.23
CA GLY A 150 -10.23 9.55 -18.14
C GLY A 150 -8.80 9.85 -17.65
N ASP A 151 -8.34 9.23 -16.56
CA ASP A 151 -6.95 9.31 -16.11
C ASP A 151 -5.96 8.80 -17.18
N THR A 152 -4.86 9.54 -17.39
CA THR A 152 -3.80 9.22 -18.35
C THR A 152 -2.66 8.42 -17.73
N ALA A 153 -2.80 7.94 -16.48
CA ALA A 153 -1.77 7.17 -15.80
C ALA A 153 -1.29 5.92 -16.57
N PHE A 154 -2.10 5.40 -17.48
CA PHE A 154 -1.77 4.25 -18.32
C PHE A 154 -1.43 4.63 -19.78
N VAL A 155 -1.40 5.93 -20.09
CA VAL A 155 -1.15 6.47 -21.44
C VAL A 155 0.25 7.09 -21.53
N GLU A 156 0.71 7.73 -20.46
CA GLU A 156 2.05 8.32 -20.36
C GLU A 156 3.10 7.24 -19.98
N SER A 157 4.37 7.46 -20.34
CA SER A 157 5.45 6.59 -19.86
C SER A 157 5.62 6.75 -18.34
N LEU A 158 6.10 5.72 -17.66
CA LEU A 158 6.37 5.80 -16.21
C LEU A 158 7.37 6.92 -15.90
N ALA A 159 8.38 7.12 -16.75
CA ALA A 159 9.36 8.19 -16.59
C ALA A 159 8.72 9.58 -16.68
N ASP A 160 7.82 9.80 -17.64
CA ASP A 160 7.09 11.06 -17.79
C ASP A 160 6.17 11.33 -16.60
N MET A 161 5.43 10.31 -16.16
CA MET A 161 4.55 10.41 -14.99
C MET A 161 5.36 10.78 -13.73
N VAL A 162 6.47 10.07 -13.48
CA VAL A 162 7.33 10.34 -12.33
C VAL A 162 7.90 11.74 -12.43
N PHE A 163 8.47 12.12 -13.57
CA PHE A 163 9.09 13.43 -13.75
C PHE A 163 8.08 14.57 -13.63
N LYS A 164 6.82 14.40 -14.05
CA LYS A 164 5.74 15.37 -13.80
C LYS A 164 5.48 15.59 -12.31
N TYR A 165 5.69 14.56 -11.48
CA TYR A 165 5.47 14.63 -10.03
C TYR A 165 6.69 15.13 -9.25
N VAL A 166 7.91 14.87 -9.72
CA VAL A 166 9.18 15.22 -9.03
C VAL A 166 10.05 16.21 -9.81
N ASN A 167 9.46 16.92 -10.77
CA ASN A 167 10.11 17.96 -11.55
C ASN A 167 10.70 19.03 -10.61
N PRO A 168 11.99 19.34 -10.70
CA PRO A 168 12.59 20.40 -9.89
C PRO A 168 11.86 21.75 -10.04
N ASN A 169 11.39 22.07 -11.24
CA ASN A 169 10.86 23.40 -11.56
C ASN A 169 9.36 23.55 -11.27
N THR A 170 8.60 22.46 -11.25
CA THR A 170 7.13 22.52 -11.15
C THR A 170 6.55 21.77 -9.96
N SER A 171 7.30 20.89 -9.32
CA SER A 171 6.82 20.11 -8.18
C SER A 171 6.83 20.90 -6.88
N TYR A 172 6.02 20.41 -5.92
CA TYR A 172 5.93 21.01 -4.61
C TYR A 172 7.08 20.48 -3.71
N TRP A 173 8.17 21.23 -3.67
CA TRP A 173 9.33 20.96 -2.80
C TRP A 173 9.18 21.66 -1.45
N LEU A 174 9.37 20.91 -0.37
CA LEU A 174 9.37 21.47 0.99
C LEU A 174 10.58 22.39 1.20
N PRO A 175 10.50 23.40 2.07
CA PRO A 175 11.59 24.38 2.23
C PRO A 175 12.86 23.84 2.92
N LYS A 176 12.92 22.55 3.27
CA LYS A 176 14.01 21.91 4.02
C LYS A 176 14.93 21.10 3.08
N PRO A 177 16.23 20.95 3.37
CA PRO A 177 17.11 20.15 2.53
C PRO A 177 16.76 18.65 2.57
N PRO A 178 16.97 17.89 1.47
CA PRO A 178 16.74 16.44 1.45
C PRO A 178 17.55 15.69 2.51
N GLY A 179 16.87 14.87 3.30
CA GLY A 179 17.43 14.14 4.46
C GLY A 179 17.12 14.79 5.80
N SER A 180 16.53 15.99 5.80
CA SER A 180 16.01 16.60 7.04
C SER A 180 14.80 15.82 7.54
N VAL A 181 14.71 15.61 8.85
CA VAL A 181 13.50 15.06 9.47
C VAL A 181 12.37 16.07 9.28
N THR A 182 11.24 15.60 8.74
CA THR A 182 10.03 16.41 8.53
C THR A 182 9.34 16.66 9.84
#